data_AF-A0A916CDZ4-F1
#
_entry.id   AF-A0A916CDZ4-F1
#
_cell.length_a   1.000
_cell.length_b   1.000
_cell.length_c   1.000
_cell.angle_alpha   90.00
_cell.angle_beta   90.00
_cell.angle_gamma   90.00
#
_symmetry.space_group_name_H-M   'P 1'
#
loop_
_entity.id
_entity.type
_entity.pdbx_description
1 polymer ?
#
loop_
_entity_poly.entity_id
_entity_poly.type
_entity_poly.pdbx_seq_one_letter_code
_entity_poly.pdbx_strand_id
1 'polypeptide(L)'
;DVTKPPLIAWTALKLYATSGNRDFLHEIYEPLCRLNRWWFEKNDDDRDGIVQYNHGFSSGLDDSPLWDEGMPVESPELNTYLVMQMDALAQIADILGLADDATQWRARAEELTQKIITHFWDEDAGVFWATHNHQPIRVLTPFNLYPLLTGRMPRAICDRLVAHLTNPNEFWTAYPIPTVARNDPKCDPNKMWRGPTWVNINYLFVEGLMRAGYPDLARELRAKTLELLMRHNDIYEYYNPDTGDPPPHAASVFGWSSAVFVDLAIQASRSQDPKSFP
;
A
#
# COMPACT_ATOMS: atom_id res chain seq x y z
N ASP A 1 -10.96 -9.74 17.50
CA ASP A 1 -11.19 -10.17 16.10
C ASP A 1 -10.00 -9.79 15.24
N VAL A 2 -9.62 -10.68 14.31
CA VAL A 2 -8.58 -10.41 13.31
C VAL A 2 -9.27 -9.87 12.05
N THR A 3 -8.74 -8.80 11.48
CA THR A 3 -9.25 -8.14 10.26
C THR A 3 -8.18 -8.12 9.16
N LYS A 4 -8.34 -7.28 8.12
CA LYS A 4 -7.36 -7.05 7.04
C LYS A 4 -7.35 -5.57 6.61
N PRO A 5 -6.26 -5.09 5.98
CA PRO A 5 -6.12 -3.67 5.60
C PRO A 5 -7.31 -3.11 4.79
N PRO A 6 -7.73 -1.85 5.03
CA PRO A 6 -9.01 -1.29 4.55
C PRO A 6 -9.04 -0.82 3.08
N LEU A 7 -8.59 -1.65 2.13
CA LEU A 7 -8.54 -1.29 0.70
C LEU A 7 -9.87 -1.40 -0.05
N ILE A 8 -10.94 -1.86 0.60
CA ILE A 8 -12.17 -2.29 -0.08
C ILE A 8 -12.87 -1.15 -0.86
N ALA A 9 -12.92 0.07 -0.32
CA ALA A 9 -13.56 1.20 -1.00
C ALA A 9 -12.79 1.60 -2.28
N TRP A 10 -11.45 1.55 -2.23
CA TRP A 10 -10.62 1.80 -3.40
C TRP A 10 -10.84 0.72 -4.47
N THR A 11 -10.87 -0.56 -4.08
CA THR A 11 -11.19 -1.66 -5.00
C THR A 11 -12.59 -1.52 -5.62
N ALA A 12 -13.59 -1.08 -4.83
CA ALA A 12 -14.93 -0.84 -5.32
C ALA A 12 -14.97 0.22 -6.44
N LEU A 13 -14.18 1.28 -6.33
CA LEU A 13 -14.04 2.27 -7.41
C LEU A 13 -13.40 1.69 -8.67
N LYS A 14 -12.41 0.79 -8.56
CA LYS A 14 -11.82 0.13 -9.74
C LYS A 14 -12.86 -0.76 -10.46
N LEU A 15 -13.70 -1.45 -9.71
CA LEU A 15 -14.82 -2.23 -10.27
C LEU A 15 -15.87 -1.32 -10.92
N TYR A 16 -16.21 -0.19 -10.28
CA TYR A 16 -17.10 0.79 -10.87
C TYR A 16 -16.54 1.40 -12.16
N ALA A 17 -15.26 1.74 -12.21
CA ALA A 17 -14.63 2.30 -13.42
C ALA A 17 -14.70 1.35 -14.63
N THR A 18 -14.81 0.03 -14.38
CA THR A 18 -14.97 -0.98 -15.44
C THR A 18 -16.43 -1.20 -15.81
N SER A 19 -17.34 -1.17 -14.84
CA SER A 19 -18.74 -1.58 -15.02
C SER A 19 -19.75 -0.43 -15.18
N GLY A 20 -19.43 0.75 -14.66
CA GLY A 20 -20.36 1.88 -14.51
C GLY A 20 -21.52 1.61 -13.55
N ASN A 21 -21.51 0.50 -12.80
CA ASN A 21 -22.66 0.06 -11.99
C ASN A 21 -22.81 0.93 -10.72
N ARG A 22 -23.67 1.95 -10.81
CA ARG A 22 -23.97 2.85 -9.69
C ARG A 22 -24.76 2.18 -8.57
N ASP A 23 -25.62 1.20 -8.89
CA ASP A 23 -26.42 0.48 -7.89
C ASP A 23 -25.53 -0.36 -6.97
N PHE A 24 -24.47 -0.96 -7.51
CA PHE A 24 -23.44 -1.64 -6.71
C PHE A 24 -22.80 -0.68 -5.70
N LEU A 25 -22.41 0.53 -6.12
CA LEU A 25 -21.84 1.51 -5.20
C LEU A 25 -22.85 1.94 -4.13
N HIS A 26 -24.12 2.12 -4.50
CA HIS A 26 -25.18 2.45 -3.55
C HIS A 26 -25.37 1.35 -2.50
N GLU A 27 -25.34 0.08 -2.90
CA GLU A 27 -25.48 -1.08 -2.00
C GLU A 27 -24.37 -1.14 -0.95
N ILE A 28 -23.11 -0.89 -1.34
CA ILE A 28 -21.95 -1.09 -0.46
C ILE A 28 -21.50 0.17 0.27
N TYR A 29 -21.99 1.36 -0.10
CA TYR A 29 -21.50 2.63 0.44
C TYR A 29 -21.58 2.71 1.97
N GLU A 30 -22.76 2.44 2.53
CA GLU A 30 -22.94 2.49 3.99
C GLU A 30 -22.11 1.43 4.73
N PRO A 31 -22.02 0.16 4.27
CA PRO A 31 -21.10 -0.81 4.84
C PRO A 31 -19.64 -0.35 4.85
N LEU A 32 -19.17 0.31 3.78
CA LEU A 32 -17.81 0.86 3.71
C LEU A 32 -17.61 2.01 4.71
N CYS A 33 -18.60 2.90 4.85
CA CYS A 33 -18.59 3.98 5.86
C CYS A 33 -18.47 3.42 7.28
N ARG A 34 -19.20 2.35 7.61
CA ARG A 34 -19.09 1.67 8.91
C ARG A 34 -17.74 1.01 9.11
N LEU A 35 -17.19 0.37 8.08
CA LEU A 35 -15.86 -0.25 8.16
C LEU A 35 -14.78 0.79 8.47
N ASN A 36 -14.82 1.95 7.79
CA ASN A 36 -13.88 3.03 8.09
C ASN A 36 -14.04 3.51 9.54
N ARG A 37 -15.27 3.73 9.99
CA ARG A 37 -15.55 4.16 11.37
C ARG A 37 -15.06 3.16 12.41
N TRP A 38 -15.26 1.87 12.16
CA TRP A 38 -14.85 0.79 13.05
C TRP A 38 -13.34 0.83 13.35
N TRP A 39 -12.49 1.15 12.37
CA TRP A 39 -11.05 1.29 12.59
C TRP A 39 -10.73 2.36 13.64
N PHE A 40 -11.31 3.55 13.54
CA PHE A 40 -11.08 4.60 14.54
C PHE A 40 -11.75 4.29 15.90
N GLU A 41 -12.85 3.55 15.91
CA GLU A 41 -13.55 3.23 17.17
C GLU A 41 -12.93 2.05 17.94
N LYS A 42 -12.20 1.15 17.26
CA LYS A 42 -11.74 -0.13 17.82
C LYS A 42 -10.24 -0.34 17.77
N ASN A 43 -9.51 0.52 17.07
CA ASN A 43 -8.09 0.38 16.81
C ASN A 43 -7.33 1.71 16.97
N ASP A 44 -7.85 2.62 17.79
CA ASP A 44 -7.20 3.88 18.21
C ASP A 44 -7.33 3.92 19.74
N ASP A 45 -6.46 3.17 20.43
CA ASP A 45 -6.65 2.84 21.85
C ASP A 45 -6.43 4.05 22.76
N ASP A 46 -5.54 4.97 22.36
CA ASP A 46 -5.19 6.18 23.11
C ASP A 46 -5.93 7.44 22.61
N ARG A 47 -6.65 7.34 21.47
CA ARG A 47 -7.52 8.36 20.89
C ARG A 47 -6.77 9.59 20.40
N ASP A 48 -5.55 9.41 19.91
CA ASP A 48 -4.78 10.49 19.27
C ASP A 48 -5.20 10.68 17.78
N GLY A 49 -5.99 9.74 17.23
CA GLY A 49 -6.46 9.75 15.86
C GLY A 49 -5.56 9.00 14.87
N ILE A 50 -4.56 8.28 15.37
CA ILE A 50 -3.73 7.33 14.64
C ILE A 50 -4.21 5.91 14.96
N VAL A 51 -4.40 5.11 13.91
CA VAL A 51 -4.92 3.75 14.05
C VAL A 51 -3.77 2.74 14.12
N GLN A 52 -3.93 1.72 14.97
CA GLN A 52 -2.97 0.64 15.21
C GLN A 52 -3.47 -0.76 14.82
N TYR A 53 -2.50 -1.64 14.56
CA TYR A 53 -2.70 -3.07 14.55
C TYR A 53 -2.52 -3.67 15.94
N ASN A 54 -3.60 -4.27 16.45
CA ASN A 54 -3.61 -5.03 17.71
C ASN A 54 -3.13 -6.49 17.55
N HIS A 55 -2.89 -6.94 16.32
CA HIS A 55 -2.36 -8.28 16.03
C HIS A 55 -1.69 -8.30 14.66
N GLY A 56 -0.52 -8.94 14.53
CA GLY A 56 0.26 -9.01 13.27
C GLY A 56 -0.56 -9.54 12.09
N PHE A 57 -1.35 -10.60 12.27
CA PHE A 57 -2.23 -11.12 11.22
C PHE A 57 -3.23 -10.09 10.67
N SER A 58 -3.62 -9.06 11.43
CA SER A 58 -4.54 -8.03 10.92
C SER A 58 -3.91 -7.15 9.84
N SER A 59 -2.57 -7.06 9.79
CA SER A 59 -1.83 -6.38 8.73
C SER A 59 -1.69 -7.22 7.46
N GLY A 60 -1.76 -8.56 7.60
CA GLY A 60 -1.36 -9.49 6.55
C GLY A 60 0.15 -9.66 6.39
N LEU A 61 0.95 -9.11 7.31
CA LEU A 61 2.41 -9.12 7.32
C LEU A 61 2.97 -10.04 8.40
N ASP A 62 2.43 -11.24 8.54
CA ASP A 62 2.44 -12.06 9.76
C ASP A 62 3.79 -12.21 10.49
N ASP A 63 4.91 -12.39 9.77
CA ASP A 63 6.25 -12.57 10.35
C ASP A 63 7.19 -11.37 10.15
N SER A 64 6.63 -10.23 9.74
CA SER A 64 7.36 -8.98 9.52
C SER A 64 8.15 -8.57 10.77
N PRO A 65 9.34 -7.99 10.61
CA PRO A 65 10.12 -7.47 11.73
C PRO A 65 9.46 -6.29 12.47
N LEU A 66 8.37 -5.71 11.93
CA LEU A 66 7.57 -4.70 12.62
C LEU A 66 6.97 -5.21 13.92
N TRP A 67 6.77 -6.52 14.06
CA TRP A 67 6.18 -7.13 15.26
C TRP A 67 7.22 -7.58 16.30
N ASP A 68 8.51 -7.49 15.98
CA ASP A 68 9.60 -8.00 16.85
C ASP A 68 9.64 -7.28 18.21
N GLU A 69 9.19 -6.02 18.25
CA GLU A 69 9.16 -5.18 19.46
C GLU A 69 7.86 -5.32 20.25
N GLY A 70 6.86 -6.02 19.71
CA GLY A 70 5.56 -6.23 20.34
C GLY A 70 4.41 -5.60 19.57
N MET A 71 3.24 -5.64 20.19
CA MET A 71 1.97 -5.09 19.70
C MET A 71 1.32 -4.28 20.85
N PRO A 72 0.52 -3.25 20.56
CA PRO A 72 0.08 -2.80 19.24
C PRO A 72 1.17 -2.04 18.46
N VAL A 73 1.03 -1.96 17.14
CA VAL A 73 1.89 -1.12 16.28
C VAL A 73 1.02 -0.14 15.52
N GLU A 74 1.33 1.14 15.65
CA GLU A 74 0.81 2.19 14.78
C GLU A 74 1.70 2.22 13.54
N SER A 75 1.12 1.98 12.37
CA SER A 75 1.88 1.94 11.14
C SER A 75 1.46 3.05 10.17
N PRO A 76 2.42 3.68 9.46
CA PRO A 76 2.08 4.66 8.44
C PRO A 76 1.30 4.02 7.28
N GLU A 77 1.48 2.73 7.03
CA GLU A 77 0.79 1.97 5.99
C GLU A 77 -0.72 1.81 6.27
N LEU A 78 -1.13 1.46 7.51
CA LEU A 78 -2.53 1.33 7.88
C LEU A 78 -3.26 2.67 7.73
N ASN A 79 -2.64 3.72 8.26
CA ASN A 79 -3.19 5.06 8.21
C ASN A 79 -3.23 5.60 6.76
N THR A 80 -2.25 5.24 5.93
CA THR A 80 -2.29 5.50 4.47
C THR A 80 -3.50 4.82 3.83
N TYR A 81 -3.76 3.54 4.13
CA TYR A 81 -4.93 2.85 3.59
C TYR A 81 -6.24 3.50 4.02
N LEU A 82 -6.32 4.00 5.26
CA LEU A 82 -7.49 4.73 5.74
C LEU A 82 -7.69 6.06 5.00
N VAL A 83 -6.62 6.82 4.72
CA VAL A 83 -6.69 8.02 3.85
C VAL A 83 -7.19 7.64 2.46
N MET A 84 -6.61 6.60 1.84
CA MET A 84 -7.05 6.12 0.53
C MET A 84 -8.52 5.65 0.53
N GLN A 85 -8.96 5.03 1.63
CA GLN A 85 -10.35 4.60 1.79
C GLN A 85 -11.29 5.81 1.91
N MET A 86 -10.92 6.85 2.64
CA MET A 86 -11.69 8.09 2.75
C MET A 86 -11.77 8.82 1.41
N ASP A 87 -10.66 8.88 0.66
CA ASP A 87 -10.66 9.44 -0.70
C ASP A 87 -11.59 8.67 -1.63
N ALA A 88 -11.60 7.34 -1.52
CA ALA A 88 -12.50 6.50 -2.29
C ALA A 88 -13.96 6.71 -1.87
N LEU A 89 -14.25 6.79 -0.58
CA LEU A 89 -15.60 7.09 -0.06
C LEU A 89 -16.10 8.45 -0.51
N ALA A 90 -15.23 9.47 -0.57
CA ALA A 90 -15.58 10.78 -1.10
C ALA A 90 -16.02 10.72 -2.56
N GLN A 91 -15.26 10.00 -3.41
CA GLN A 91 -15.60 9.83 -4.82
C GLN A 91 -16.89 9.01 -5.01
N ILE A 92 -17.09 7.95 -4.21
CA ILE A 92 -18.34 7.19 -4.23
C ILE A 92 -19.52 8.10 -3.85
N ALA A 93 -19.36 8.93 -2.81
CA ALA A 93 -20.37 9.89 -2.38
C ALA A 93 -20.70 10.90 -3.50
N ASP A 94 -19.71 11.42 -4.23
CA ASP A 94 -19.95 12.29 -5.40
C ASP A 94 -20.79 11.56 -6.47
N ILE A 95 -20.41 10.33 -6.83
CA ILE A 95 -21.12 9.50 -7.83
C ILE A 95 -22.57 9.24 -7.40
N LEU A 96 -22.81 9.08 -6.10
CA LEU A 96 -24.14 8.88 -5.54
C LEU A 96 -24.94 10.18 -5.36
N GLY A 97 -24.32 11.35 -5.49
CA GLY A 97 -24.96 12.66 -5.29
C GLY A 97 -25.06 13.07 -3.81
N LEU A 98 -24.18 12.54 -2.96
CA LEU A 98 -24.12 12.79 -1.52
C LEU A 98 -23.04 13.85 -1.22
N ALA A 99 -23.29 15.10 -1.57
CA ALA A 99 -22.28 16.17 -1.54
C ALA A 99 -21.72 16.47 -0.13
N ASP A 100 -22.56 16.41 0.91
CA ASP A 100 -22.15 16.66 2.29
C ASP A 100 -21.20 15.57 2.79
N ASP A 101 -21.53 14.31 2.51
CA ASP A 101 -20.68 13.16 2.81
C ASP A 101 -19.33 13.28 2.09
N ALA A 102 -19.35 13.59 0.79
CA ALA A 102 -18.13 13.75 0.01
C ALA A 102 -17.22 14.84 0.60
N THR A 103 -17.80 15.94 1.07
CA THR A 103 -17.05 17.02 1.74
C THR A 103 -16.45 16.56 3.06
N GLN A 104 -17.23 15.85 3.88
CA GLN A 104 -16.75 15.31 5.16
C GLN A 104 -15.62 14.30 4.98
N TRP A 105 -15.73 13.40 4.00
CA TRP A 105 -14.69 12.40 3.73
C TRP A 105 -13.38 13.04 3.27
N ARG A 106 -13.44 14.06 2.40
CA ARG A 106 -12.23 14.81 2.00
C ARG A 106 -11.58 15.53 3.18
N ALA A 107 -12.38 16.13 4.07
CA ALA A 107 -11.86 16.81 5.25
C ALA A 107 -11.16 15.83 6.21
N ARG A 108 -11.75 14.65 6.43
CA ARG A 108 -11.14 13.59 7.27
C ARG A 108 -9.86 13.02 6.67
N ALA A 109 -9.83 12.81 5.35
CA ALA A 109 -8.64 12.37 4.64
C ALA A 109 -7.49 13.39 4.79
N GLU A 110 -7.79 14.68 4.68
CA GLU A 110 -6.81 15.75 4.88
C GLU A 110 -6.31 15.80 6.33
N GLU A 111 -7.22 15.74 7.32
CA GLU A 111 -6.84 15.72 8.73
C GLU A 111 -5.89 14.55 9.06
N LEU A 112 -6.24 13.34 8.64
CA LEU A 112 -5.40 12.17 8.87
C LEU A 112 -4.06 12.26 8.13
N THR A 113 -4.04 12.84 6.93
CA THR A 113 -2.79 13.10 6.20
C THR A 113 -1.83 13.96 7.03
N GLN A 114 -2.33 15.04 7.65
CA GLN A 114 -1.50 15.90 8.50
C GLN A 114 -1.05 15.18 9.78
N LYS A 115 -1.89 14.33 10.37
CA LYS A 115 -1.52 13.49 11.51
C LYS A 115 -0.43 12.48 11.15
N ILE A 116 -0.52 11.82 10.00
CA ILE A 116 0.52 10.90 9.49
C ILE A 116 1.88 11.61 9.39
N ILE A 117 1.90 12.82 8.82
CA ILE A 117 3.12 13.63 8.71
C ILE A 117 3.66 14.00 10.09
N THR A 118 2.80 14.46 10.99
CA THR A 118 3.24 14.91 12.32
C THR A 118 3.74 13.74 13.19
N HIS A 119 3.08 12.59 13.12
CA HIS A 119 3.32 11.46 14.03
C HIS A 119 4.49 10.59 13.56
N PHE A 120 4.57 10.26 12.26
CA PHE A 120 5.49 9.22 11.79
C PHE A 120 6.74 9.75 11.06
N TRP A 121 6.70 10.97 10.51
CA TRP A 121 7.79 11.49 9.67
C TRP A 121 9.05 11.79 10.49
N ASP A 122 10.18 11.25 10.03
CA ASP A 122 11.51 11.56 10.56
C ASP A 122 12.30 12.28 9.47
N GLU A 123 12.54 13.59 9.68
CA GLU A 123 13.19 14.46 8.71
C GLU A 123 14.62 14.01 8.39
N ASP A 124 15.38 13.57 9.41
CA ASP A 124 16.76 13.15 9.26
C ASP A 124 16.83 11.83 8.47
N ALA A 125 15.97 10.87 8.83
CA ALA A 125 15.90 9.58 8.16
C ALA A 125 15.26 9.66 6.77
N GLY A 126 14.36 10.63 6.53
CA GLY A 126 13.65 10.78 5.26
C GLY A 126 12.55 9.74 5.01
N VAL A 127 12.00 9.15 6.08
CA VAL A 127 10.97 8.09 6.01
C VAL A 127 9.93 8.24 7.14
N PHE A 128 8.82 7.50 7.05
CA PHE A 128 7.81 7.43 8.09
C PHE A 128 8.02 6.17 8.94
N TRP A 129 8.41 6.29 10.20
CA TRP A 129 8.62 5.11 11.06
C TRP A 129 7.30 4.61 11.62
N ALA A 130 7.08 3.30 11.63
CA ALA A 130 6.06 2.70 12.48
C ALA A 130 6.46 2.84 13.95
N THR A 131 5.49 2.83 14.86
CA THR A 131 5.72 3.04 16.29
C THR A 131 5.11 1.93 17.14
N HIS A 132 5.80 1.57 18.21
CA HIS A 132 5.27 0.76 19.31
C HIS A 132 5.43 1.57 20.60
N ASN A 133 4.34 1.82 21.32
CA ASN A 133 4.30 2.71 22.49
C ASN A 133 4.92 4.10 22.20
N HIS A 134 4.60 4.67 21.03
CA HIS A 134 5.15 5.93 20.52
C HIS A 134 6.69 5.95 20.36
N GLN A 135 7.35 4.79 20.39
CA GLN A 135 8.76 4.67 20.06
C GLN A 135 8.92 4.15 18.62
N PRO A 136 9.75 4.78 17.78
CA PRO A 136 10.00 4.32 16.42
C PRO A 136 10.60 2.90 16.37
N ILE A 137 9.98 2.04 15.57
CA ILE A 137 10.51 0.72 15.22
C ILE A 137 11.50 0.92 14.07
N ARG A 138 12.80 0.85 14.38
CA ARG A 138 13.89 1.18 13.44
C ARG A 138 14.25 -0.01 12.54
N VAL A 139 13.30 -0.38 11.68
CA VAL A 139 13.48 -1.36 10.61
C VAL A 139 12.98 -0.77 9.30
N LEU A 140 13.84 -0.72 8.30
CA LEU A 140 13.51 -0.09 7.03
C LEU A 140 12.73 -1.08 6.14
N THR A 141 11.45 -0.81 5.97
CA THR A 141 10.49 -1.60 5.18
C THR A 141 9.84 -0.70 4.13
N PRO A 142 9.28 -1.25 3.04
CA PRO A 142 8.61 -0.40 2.06
C PRO A 142 7.39 0.30 2.65
N PHE A 143 6.81 -0.24 3.73
CA PHE A 143 5.69 0.33 4.49
C PHE A 143 6.00 1.73 5.05
N ASN A 144 7.27 2.04 5.31
CA ASN A 144 7.72 3.37 5.71
C ASN A 144 7.59 4.43 4.60
N LEU A 145 7.38 3.99 3.35
CA LEU A 145 7.21 4.85 2.18
C LEU A 145 5.74 4.97 1.74
N TYR A 146 4.82 4.25 2.38
CA TYR A 146 3.42 4.15 1.96
C TYR A 146 2.67 5.48 1.88
N PRO A 147 2.92 6.49 2.73
CA PRO A 147 2.24 7.77 2.60
C PRO A 147 2.35 8.40 1.19
N LEU A 148 3.38 8.06 0.40
CA LEU A 148 3.49 8.40 -1.03
C LEU A 148 2.23 8.03 -1.83
N LEU A 149 1.63 6.86 -1.55
CA LEU A 149 0.49 6.29 -2.29
C LEU A 149 -0.78 7.14 -2.19
N THR A 150 -0.86 8.01 -1.18
CA THR A 150 -1.98 8.96 -1.06
C THR A 150 -1.99 9.98 -2.19
N GLY A 151 -0.83 10.33 -2.76
CA GLY A 151 -0.67 11.47 -3.66
C GLY A 151 -0.85 12.84 -2.97
N ARG A 152 -0.92 12.87 -1.64
CA ARG A 152 -1.18 14.08 -0.83
C ARG A 152 0.09 14.63 -0.16
N MET A 153 1.18 13.87 -0.19
CA MET A 153 2.43 14.26 0.48
C MET A 153 3.05 15.51 -0.17
N PRO A 154 3.65 16.41 0.63
CA PRO A 154 4.46 17.51 0.11
C PRO A 154 5.57 17.00 -0.82
N ARG A 155 5.87 17.77 -1.87
CA ARG A 155 6.84 17.34 -2.89
C ARG A 155 8.21 16.97 -2.31
N ALA A 156 8.70 17.73 -1.32
CA ALA A 156 9.97 17.46 -0.66
C ALA A 156 9.98 16.09 0.05
N ILE A 157 8.88 15.70 0.70
CA ILE A 157 8.72 14.37 1.30
C ILE A 157 8.68 13.31 0.20
N CYS A 158 7.89 13.51 -0.86
CA CYS A 158 7.83 12.57 -1.99
C CYS A 158 9.22 12.29 -2.59
N ASP A 159 10.04 13.32 -2.75
CA ASP A 159 11.40 13.18 -3.30
C ASP A 159 12.31 12.35 -2.39
N ARG A 160 12.19 12.50 -1.07
CA ARG A 160 12.91 11.67 -0.09
C ARG A 160 12.44 10.21 -0.15
N LEU A 161 11.13 9.97 -0.17
CA LEU A 161 10.56 8.62 -0.26
C LEU A 161 10.95 7.92 -1.57
N VAL A 162 10.92 8.64 -2.70
CA VAL A 162 11.33 8.10 -4.00
C VAL A 162 12.82 7.81 -4.04
N ALA A 163 13.66 8.63 -3.38
CA ALA A 163 15.08 8.35 -3.26
C ALA A 163 15.36 7.04 -2.51
N HIS A 164 14.64 6.75 -1.42
CA HIS A 164 14.69 5.44 -0.75
C HIS A 164 14.20 4.31 -1.65
N LEU A 165 13.01 4.48 -2.26
CA LEU A 165 12.42 3.48 -3.15
C LEU A 165 13.35 3.08 -4.29
N THR A 166 14.05 4.06 -4.88
CA THR A 166 14.93 3.87 -6.05
C THR A 166 16.39 3.56 -5.68
N ASN A 167 16.71 3.45 -4.38
CA ASN A 167 18.04 3.06 -3.94
C ASN A 167 18.27 1.55 -4.18
N PRO A 168 19.26 1.14 -5.00
CA PRO A 168 19.53 -0.27 -5.30
C PRO A 168 20.02 -1.09 -4.11
N ASN A 169 20.53 -0.44 -3.06
CA ASN A 169 20.93 -1.10 -1.82
C ASN A 169 19.78 -1.23 -0.82
N GLU A 170 18.61 -0.63 -1.10
CA GLU A 170 17.42 -0.70 -0.24
C GLU A 170 16.31 -1.46 -0.97
N PHE A 171 15.56 -0.77 -1.82
CA PHE A 171 14.31 -1.27 -2.39
C PHE A 171 14.36 -1.51 -3.90
N TRP A 172 15.33 -0.92 -4.61
CA TRP A 172 15.44 -1.02 -6.07
C TRP A 172 16.37 -2.14 -6.54
N THR A 173 16.12 -3.35 -6.06
CA THR A 173 16.90 -4.55 -6.39
C THR A 173 16.70 -4.98 -7.85
N ALA A 174 17.27 -6.13 -8.24
CA ALA A 174 16.99 -6.71 -9.56
C ALA A 174 15.48 -6.92 -9.77
N TYR A 175 14.79 -7.43 -8.74
CA TYR A 175 13.34 -7.60 -8.69
C TYR A 175 12.77 -6.86 -7.48
N PRO A 176 12.53 -5.54 -7.61
CA PRO A 176 11.95 -4.74 -6.53
C PRO A 176 10.50 -5.16 -6.31
N ILE A 177 9.84 -4.89 -5.18
CA ILE A 177 10.31 -4.20 -3.98
C ILE A 177 10.38 -5.22 -2.83
N PRO A 178 11.55 -5.42 -2.18
CA PRO A 178 11.66 -6.31 -1.04
C PRO A 178 10.87 -5.79 0.16
N THR A 179 10.35 -6.69 0.97
CA THR A 179 9.54 -6.35 2.17
C THR A 179 10.35 -5.82 3.36
N VAL A 180 11.67 -5.90 3.25
CA VAL A 180 12.65 -5.25 4.14
C VAL A 180 13.80 -4.77 3.25
N ALA A 181 14.30 -3.56 3.46
CA ALA A 181 15.40 -3.01 2.67
C ALA A 181 16.62 -3.95 2.68
N ARG A 182 17.30 -4.12 1.55
CA ARG A 182 18.41 -5.09 1.43
C ARG A 182 19.59 -4.79 2.34
N ASN A 183 19.81 -3.54 2.70
CA ASN A 183 20.85 -3.10 3.62
C ASN A 183 20.45 -3.17 5.10
N ASP A 184 19.21 -3.54 5.43
CA ASP A 184 18.76 -3.71 6.81
C ASP A 184 19.21 -5.09 7.35
N PRO A 185 19.78 -5.18 8.57
CA PRO A 185 20.26 -6.43 9.14
C PRO A 185 19.15 -7.47 9.39
N LYS A 186 17.88 -7.05 9.46
CA LYS A 186 16.75 -7.97 9.60
C LYS A 186 16.28 -8.57 8.28
N CYS A 187 16.91 -8.18 7.16
CA CYS A 187 16.54 -8.65 5.84
C CYS A 187 16.99 -10.09 5.59
N ASP A 188 16.03 -10.97 5.29
CA ASP A 188 16.25 -12.33 4.81
C ASP A 188 15.45 -12.52 3.50
N PRO A 189 16.12 -12.58 2.34
CA PRO A 189 15.48 -12.60 1.03
C PRO A 189 14.67 -13.86 0.74
N ASN A 190 14.74 -14.88 1.59
CA ASN A 190 14.01 -16.15 1.41
C ASN A 190 12.90 -16.35 2.46
N LYS A 191 12.74 -15.41 3.40
CA LYS A 191 11.78 -15.52 4.50
C LYS A 191 10.64 -14.52 4.35
N MET A 192 9.51 -15.00 3.82
CA MET A 192 8.18 -14.36 3.78
C MET A 192 8.15 -12.81 3.84
N TRP A 193 7.77 -12.17 4.97
CA TRP A 193 7.70 -10.70 5.11
C TRP A 193 8.98 -10.06 5.64
N ARG A 194 10.11 -10.76 5.55
CA ARG A 194 11.42 -10.30 5.99
C ARG A 194 12.38 -9.95 4.86
N GLY A 195 11.94 -9.93 3.60
CA GLY A 195 12.86 -9.66 2.50
C GLY A 195 12.31 -9.97 1.11
N PRO A 196 11.58 -11.07 0.88
CA PRO A 196 10.99 -11.34 -0.43
C PRO A 196 10.19 -10.16 -1.00
N THR A 197 10.17 -10.11 -2.32
CA THR A 197 9.34 -9.22 -3.13
C THR A 197 7.95 -9.81 -3.29
N TRP A 198 6.94 -8.99 -3.03
CA TRP A 198 5.53 -9.36 -3.14
C TRP A 198 4.83 -8.50 -4.18
N VAL A 199 4.13 -9.16 -5.11
CA VAL A 199 3.58 -8.52 -6.30
C VAL A 199 2.47 -7.51 -5.97
N ASN A 200 1.68 -7.75 -4.93
CA ASN A 200 0.67 -6.81 -4.44
C ASN A 200 1.28 -5.52 -3.86
N ILE A 201 2.48 -5.59 -3.28
CA ILE A 201 3.22 -4.40 -2.81
C ILE A 201 3.64 -3.57 -4.02
N ASN A 202 4.25 -4.21 -5.02
CA ASN A 202 4.62 -3.54 -6.26
C ASN A 202 3.41 -2.88 -6.93
N TYR A 203 2.27 -3.56 -6.97
CA TYR A 203 1.04 -3.03 -7.52
C TYR A 203 0.59 -1.74 -6.83
N LEU A 204 0.58 -1.72 -5.50
CA LEU A 204 0.22 -0.53 -4.73
C LEU A 204 1.20 0.62 -4.99
N PHE A 205 2.50 0.35 -5.11
CA PHE A 205 3.47 1.37 -5.52
C PHE A 205 3.28 1.84 -6.96
N VAL A 206 2.97 0.97 -7.92
CA VAL A 206 2.66 1.40 -9.30
C VAL A 206 1.49 2.38 -9.30
N GLU A 207 0.40 2.05 -8.62
CA GLU A 207 -0.78 2.91 -8.51
C GLU A 207 -0.47 4.22 -7.76
N GLY A 208 0.29 4.12 -6.67
CA GLY A 208 0.70 5.25 -5.84
C GLY A 208 1.64 6.21 -6.55
N LEU A 209 2.63 5.70 -7.28
CA LEU A 209 3.57 6.49 -8.09
C LEU A 209 2.85 7.23 -9.21
N MET A 210 1.89 6.59 -9.88
CA MET A 210 1.03 7.27 -10.85
C MET A 210 0.28 8.44 -10.21
N ARG A 211 -0.34 8.20 -9.04
CA ARG A 211 -1.09 9.22 -8.30
C ARG A 211 -0.20 10.36 -7.78
N ALA A 212 1.02 10.05 -7.36
CA ALA A 212 1.99 11.00 -6.83
C ALA A 212 2.76 11.76 -7.92
N GLY A 213 2.49 11.51 -9.20
CA GLY A 213 3.12 12.24 -10.31
C GLY A 213 4.49 11.71 -10.75
N TYR A 214 4.74 10.40 -10.59
CA TYR A 214 5.95 9.69 -11.02
C TYR A 214 5.63 8.58 -12.05
N PRO A 215 5.03 8.92 -13.21
CA PRO A 215 4.52 7.92 -14.14
C PRO A 215 5.60 7.07 -14.81
N ASP A 216 6.79 7.63 -15.03
CA ASP A 216 7.90 6.87 -15.64
C ASP A 216 8.45 5.81 -14.68
N LEU A 217 8.57 6.15 -13.40
CA LEU A 217 8.97 5.20 -12.36
C LEU A 217 7.91 4.12 -12.15
N ALA A 218 6.63 4.48 -12.18
CA ALA A 218 5.53 3.53 -12.13
C ALA A 218 5.58 2.54 -13.32
N ARG A 219 5.88 3.05 -14.53
CA ARG A 219 6.02 2.23 -15.74
C ARG A 219 7.19 1.26 -15.64
N GLU A 220 8.33 1.71 -15.10
CA GLU A 220 9.50 0.87 -14.87
C GLU A 220 9.21 -0.23 -13.84
N LEU A 221 8.64 0.12 -12.69
CA LEU A 221 8.28 -0.85 -11.66
C LEU A 221 7.30 -1.90 -12.20
N ARG A 222 6.29 -1.46 -12.96
CA ARG A 222 5.36 -2.37 -13.62
C ARG A 222 6.06 -3.32 -14.59
N ALA A 223 6.97 -2.80 -15.41
CA ALA A 223 7.72 -3.62 -16.37
C ALA A 223 8.56 -4.69 -15.65
N LYS A 224 9.31 -4.30 -14.62
CA LYS A 224 10.10 -5.22 -13.77
C LYS A 224 9.22 -6.28 -13.10
N THR A 225 8.03 -5.89 -12.64
CA THR A 225 7.07 -6.80 -12.00
C THR A 225 6.51 -7.81 -13.01
N LEU A 226 6.14 -7.37 -14.21
CA LEU A 226 5.68 -8.27 -15.27
C LEU A 226 6.79 -9.21 -15.74
N GLU A 227 8.02 -8.70 -15.89
CA GLU A 227 9.19 -9.51 -16.22
C GLU A 227 9.42 -10.60 -15.16
N LEU A 228 9.43 -10.25 -13.86
CA LEU A 228 9.55 -11.21 -12.76
C LEU A 228 8.55 -12.37 -12.89
N LEU A 229 7.28 -12.03 -13.07
CA LEU A 229 6.20 -13.01 -13.15
C LEU A 229 6.31 -13.90 -14.39
N MET A 230 6.67 -13.33 -15.54
CA MET A 230 6.75 -14.04 -16.83
C MET A 230 7.98 -14.94 -16.97
N ARG A 231 8.95 -14.85 -16.07
CA ARG A 231 10.13 -15.74 -16.04
C ARG A 231 9.80 -17.17 -15.60
N HIS A 232 8.66 -17.35 -14.96
CA HIS A 232 8.25 -18.61 -14.37
C HIS A 232 7.07 -19.21 -15.14
N ASN A 233 6.97 -20.54 -15.11
CA ASN A 233 5.81 -21.24 -15.69
C ASN A 233 4.55 -21.12 -14.82
N ASP A 234 4.73 -20.74 -13.55
CA ASP A 234 3.69 -20.57 -12.53
C ASP A 234 3.77 -19.17 -11.90
N ILE A 235 2.66 -18.75 -11.28
CA ILE A 235 2.58 -17.49 -10.52
C ILE A 235 2.60 -17.81 -9.02
N TYR A 236 3.59 -17.27 -8.32
CA TYR A 236 3.86 -17.55 -6.91
C TYR A 236 3.44 -16.39 -5.99
N GLU A 237 3.39 -16.69 -4.70
CA GLU A 237 3.03 -15.76 -3.65
C GLU A 237 4.06 -14.63 -3.46
N TYR A 238 5.36 -14.97 -3.43
CA TYR A 238 6.48 -14.05 -3.25
C TYR A 238 7.77 -14.60 -3.88
N TYR A 239 8.74 -13.71 -4.10
CA TYR A 239 9.94 -13.98 -4.89
C TYR A 239 11.20 -13.43 -4.22
N ASN A 240 12.34 -14.10 -4.40
CA ASN A 240 13.62 -13.57 -3.96
C ASN A 240 13.94 -12.26 -4.72
N PRO A 241 14.26 -11.15 -4.03
CA PRO A 241 14.45 -9.84 -4.66
C PRO A 241 15.70 -9.71 -5.53
N ASP A 242 16.66 -10.63 -5.38
CA ASP A 242 17.94 -10.62 -6.09
C ASP A 242 17.93 -11.59 -7.28
N THR A 243 17.41 -12.81 -7.09
CA THR A 243 17.40 -13.85 -8.15
C THR A 243 16.10 -13.92 -8.92
N GLY A 244 14.99 -13.48 -8.32
CA GLY A 244 13.64 -13.60 -8.86
C GLY A 244 13.05 -14.99 -8.68
N ASP A 245 13.76 -15.92 -8.04
CA ASP A 245 13.26 -17.29 -7.82
C ASP A 245 12.25 -17.32 -6.67
N PRO A 246 11.19 -18.14 -6.75
CA PRO A 246 10.28 -18.34 -5.63
C PRO A 246 11.02 -19.08 -4.50
N PRO A 247 10.98 -18.59 -3.24
CA PRO A 247 11.53 -19.33 -2.12
C PRO A 247 10.79 -20.67 -1.90
N PRO A 248 11.39 -21.64 -1.18
CA PRO A 248 10.85 -23.01 -1.07
C PRO A 248 9.42 -23.13 -0.52
N HIS A 249 8.97 -22.15 0.25
CA HIS A 249 7.65 -22.12 0.88
C HIS A 249 6.65 -21.20 0.17
N ALA A 250 7.03 -20.60 -0.96
CA ALA A 250 6.13 -19.76 -1.74
C ALA A 250 5.07 -20.64 -2.43
N ALA A 251 3.79 -20.37 -2.14
CA ALA A 251 2.70 -21.10 -2.77
C ALA A 251 2.62 -20.79 -4.28
N SER A 252 2.35 -21.82 -5.09
CA SER A 252 2.10 -21.70 -6.54
C SER A 252 0.61 -21.47 -6.84
N VAL A 253 0.31 -21.00 -8.05
CA VAL A 253 -1.04 -20.65 -8.54
C VAL A 253 -1.72 -19.65 -7.60
N PHE A 254 -0.96 -18.64 -7.17
CA PHE A 254 -1.41 -17.74 -6.11
C PHE A 254 -2.43 -16.71 -6.62
N GLY A 255 -3.58 -16.64 -5.94
CA GLY A 255 -4.76 -15.91 -6.43
C GLY A 255 -4.55 -14.41 -6.63
N TRP A 256 -4.03 -13.68 -5.62
CA TRP A 256 -3.82 -12.24 -5.78
C TRP A 256 -2.71 -11.91 -6.78
N SER A 257 -1.71 -12.78 -6.91
CA SER A 257 -0.56 -12.51 -7.79
C SER A 257 -1.02 -12.64 -9.22
N SER A 258 -1.90 -13.61 -9.48
CA SER A 258 -2.58 -13.80 -10.76
C SER A 258 -3.50 -12.63 -11.10
N ALA A 259 -4.31 -12.15 -10.15
CA ALA A 259 -5.19 -11.00 -10.36
C ALA A 259 -4.40 -9.72 -10.68
N VAL A 260 -3.34 -9.46 -9.92
CA VAL A 260 -2.44 -8.31 -10.13
C VAL A 260 -1.71 -8.42 -11.48
N PHE A 261 -1.23 -9.61 -11.85
CA PHE A 261 -0.61 -9.84 -13.16
C PHE A 261 -1.55 -9.42 -14.30
N VAL A 262 -2.80 -9.88 -14.27
CA VAL A 262 -3.80 -9.54 -15.29
C VAL A 262 -4.01 -8.03 -15.37
N ASP A 263 -4.20 -7.36 -14.24
CA ASP A 263 -4.44 -5.91 -14.23
C ASP A 263 -3.21 -5.14 -14.74
N LEU A 264 -1.99 -5.47 -14.27
CA LEU A 264 -0.76 -4.82 -14.73
C LEU A 264 -0.51 -5.05 -16.23
N ALA A 265 -0.82 -6.23 -16.76
CA ALA A 265 -0.70 -6.53 -18.19
C ALA A 265 -1.70 -5.70 -19.03
N ILE A 266 -2.93 -5.54 -18.55
CA ILE A 266 -3.94 -4.65 -19.18
C ILE A 266 -3.44 -3.20 -19.16
N GLN A 267 -2.93 -2.72 -18.03
CA GLN A 267 -2.39 -1.36 -17.93
C GLN A 267 -1.19 -1.13 -18.87
N ALA A 268 -0.30 -2.12 -18.98
CA ALA A 268 0.86 -2.06 -19.87
C ALA A 268 0.46 -1.97 -21.34
N SER A 269 -0.53 -2.75 -21.78
CA SER A 269 -1.02 -2.72 -23.17
C SER A 269 -1.69 -1.39 -23.52
N ARG A 270 -2.45 -0.79 -22.60
CA ARG A 270 -3.06 0.54 -22.79
C ARG A 270 -2.05 1.68 -22.81
N SER A 271 -1.01 1.62 -21.98
CA SER A 271 0.02 2.66 -21.92
C SER A 271 0.86 2.80 -23.20
N GLN A 272 0.80 1.82 -24.11
CA GLN A 272 1.42 1.90 -25.43
C GLN A 272 0.50 2.54 -26.48
N ASP A 273 -0.76 2.82 -26.14
CA ASP A 273 -1.71 3.52 -27.00
C ASP A 273 -1.63 5.04 -26.72
N PRO A 274 -1.08 5.85 -27.64
CA PRO A 274 -0.91 7.30 -27.47
C PRO A 274 -2.24 8.08 -27.32
N LYS A 275 -3.39 7.40 -27.41
CA LYS A 275 -4.73 7.99 -27.28
C LYS A 275 -5.41 7.74 -25.93
N SER A 276 -4.79 7.02 -25.00
CA SER A 276 -5.43 6.67 -23.72
C SER A 276 -4.81 7.39 -22.52
N PHE A 277 -5.37 8.55 -22.18
CA PHE A 277 -5.38 9.05 -20.82
C PHE A 277 -6.84 9.16 -20.39
N PRO A 278 -7.26 8.55 -19.26
CA PRO A 278 -8.48 8.98 -18.58
C PRO A 278 -8.30 10.39 -17.98
#